data_AF-A0A1Q3J1I1-F1
#
_entry.id   AF-A0A1Q3J1I1-F1
#
_cell.length_a   1.000
_cell.length_b   1.000
_cell.length_c   1.000
_cell.angle_alpha   90.00
_cell.angle_beta   90.00
_cell.angle_gamma   90.00
#
_symmetry.space_group_name_H-M   'P 1'
#
loop_
_entity.id
_entity.type
_entity.pdbx_description
1 polymer ?
#
loop_
_entity_poly.entity_id
_entity_poly.type
_entity_poly.pdbx_seq_one_letter_code
_entity_poly.pdbx_strand_id
1 'polypeptide(L)' 'MWAVVVVMLAMLNGPQAIVITDAGTFTSEAECQTAIAAAIPSKLDAESKAQLEKGERRYVCVRAIAPQKAN' A
#
# COMPACT_ATOMS: atom_id res chain seq x y z
N MET A 1 2.39 -9.74 11.46
CA MET A 1 2.37 -8.28 11.23
C MET A 1 2.05 -8.05 9.77
N TRP A 2 1.27 -7.02 9.46
CA TRP A 2 0.81 -6.64 8.14
C TRP A 2 1.22 -5.19 7.88
N ALA A 3 1.57 -4.87 6.64
CA ALA A 3 1.92 -3.53 6.22
C ALA A 3 1.09 -3.16 4.99
N VAL A 4 0.76 -1.87 4.88
CA VAL A 4 0.13 -1.33 3.68
C VAL A 4 1.20 -1.07 2.64
N VAL A 5 1.00 -1.60 1.44
CA VAL A 5 1.86 -1.37 0.28
C VAL A 5 1.02 -0.75 -0.82
N VAL A 6 1.53 0.31 -1.44
CA VAL A 6 0.98 0.82 -2.69
C VAL A 6 1.70 0.16 -3.86
N VAL A 7 0.92 -0.38 -4.78
CA VAL A 7 1.39 -1.03 -6.00
C VAL A 7 0.93 -0.20 -7.20
N MET A 8 1.87 0.14 -8.06
CA MET A 8 1.64 0.84 -9.32
C MET A 8 2.35 0.08 -10.43
N LEU A 9 1.69 -0.06 -11.58
CA LEU A 9 2.27 -0.70 -12.76
C LEU A 9 2.58 0.38 -13.79
N ALA A 10 3.87 0.68 -13.96
CA ALA A 10 4.35 1.54 -15.03
C ALA A 10 4.93 0.68 -16.15
N MET A 11 4.36 0.75 -17.36
CA MET A 11 4.78 -0.07 -18.51
C MET A 11 6.29 0.00 -18.82
N LEU A 12 6.94 1.13 -18.51
CA LEU A 12 8.37 1.36 -18.82
C LEU A 12 9.31 1.14 -17.62
N ASN A 13 8.80 1.22 -16.39
CA ASN A 13 9.61 1.18 -15.16
C ASN A 13 9.37 -0.09 -14.32
N GLY A 14 8.46 -0.97 -14.77
CA GLY A 14 8.06 -2.17 -14.04
C GLY A 14 7.10 -1.87 -12.87
N PRO A 15 6.70 -2.91 -12.12
CA PRO A 15 5.88 -2.76 -10.93
C PRO A 15 6.66 -2.03 -9.82
N GLN A 16 6.07 -0.96 -9.30
CA GLN A 16 6.57 -0.26 -8.13
C GLN A 16 5.72 -0.64 -6.92
N ALA A 17 6.39 -1.13 -5.87
CA ALA A 17 5.77 -1.48 -4.60
C ALA A 17 6.42 -0.62 -3.50
N ILE A 18 5.64 0.29 -2.90
CA ILE A 18 6.13 1.24 -1.90
C ILE A 18 5.40 0.95 -0.58
N VAL A 19 6.16 0.73 0.49
CA VAL A 19 5.59 0.52 1.84
C VAL A 19 5.12 1.85 2.39
N ILE A 20 3.84 1.92 2.78
CA ILE A 20 3.27 3.09 3.46
C ILE A 20 3.61 2.98 4.95
N THR A 21 4.77 3.52 5.34
CA THR A 21 5.24 3.49 6.74
C THR A 21 4.37 4.31 7.67
N ASP A 22 3.71 5.35 7.16
CA ASP A 22 2.81 6.25 7.91
C ASP A 22 1.56 5.53 8.44
N ALA A 23 1.14 4.44 7.77
CA ALA A 23 0.02 3.62 8.20
C ALA A 23 0.38 2.69 9.38
N GLY A 24 1.67 2.51 9.68
CA GLY A 24 2.14 1.59 10.71
C GLY A 24 2.03 0.11 10.32
N THR A 25 2.32 -0.77 11.28
CA THR A 25 2.19 -2.23 11.14
C THR A 25 0.96 -2.72 11.89
N PHE A 26 0.14 -3.53 11.23
CA PHE A 26 -1.11 -4.07 11.77
C PHE A 26 -0.93 -5.51 12.25
N THR A 27 -1.70 -5.89 13.25
CA THR A 27 -1.70 -7.25 13.81
C THR A 27 -2.50 -8.22 12.95
N SER A 28 -3.60 -7.78 12.35
CA SER A 28 -4.45 -8.56 11.46
C SER A 28 -4.53 -7.98 10.05
N GLU A 29 -4.90 -8.83 9.08
CA GLU A 29 -5.16 -8.40 7.70
C GLU A 29 -6.38 -7.47 7.64
N ALA A 30 -7.43 -7.80 8.41
CA ALA A 30 -8.66 -7.03 8.47
C ALA A 30 -8.40 -5.60 8.98
N GLU A 31 -7.62 -5.42 10.06
CA GLU A 31 -7.24 -4.09 10.55
C GLU A 31 -6.47 -3.28 9.50
N CYS A 32 -5.57 -3.93 8.77
CA CYS A 32 -4.84 -3.28 7.68
C CYS A 32 -5.78 -2.83 6.56
N GLN A 33 -6.74 -3.67 6.17
CA GLN A 33 -7.72 -3.31 5.13
C GLN A 33 -8.63 -2.17 5.59
N THR A 34 -9.06 -2.17 6.86
CA THR A 34 -9.83 -1.07 7.45
C THR A 34 -9.02 0.22 7.45
N ALA A 35 -7.73 0.17 7.77
CA ALA A 35 -6.86 1.34 7.75
C ALA A 35 -6.68 1.90 6.33
N ILE A 36 -6.55 1.04 5.31
CA ILE A 36 -6.56 1.47 3.91
C ILE A 36 -7.85 2.22 3.58
N ALA A 37 -9.00 1.61 3.89
CA ALA A 37 -10.30 2.20 3.58
C ALA A 37 -10.55 3.53 4.30
N ALA A 38 -10.05 3.67 5.53
CA ALA A 38 -10.25 4.86 6.35
C ALA A 38 -9.29 6.02 6.04
N ALA A 39 -8.01 5.72 5.76
CA ALA A 39 -6.96 6.74 5.71
C ALA A 39 -6.52 7.13 4.30
N ILE A 40 -6.58 6.19 3.34
CA ILE A 40 -6.03 6.44 2.01
C ILE A 40 -6.90 7.40 1.18
N PRO A 41 -8.23 7.23 1.04
CA PRO A 41 -9.02 8.06 0.13
C PRO A 41 -9.03 9.55 0.48
N SER A 42 -8.85 9.88 1.75
CA SER A 42 -8.91 11.22 2.33
C SER A 42 -7.55 11.91 2.42
N LYS A 43 -6.44 11.15 2.37
CA LYS A 43 -5.07 11.69 2.38
C LYS A 43 -4.45 11.82 0.99
N LEU A 44 -5.14 11.36 -0.07
CA LEU A 44 -4.64 11.46 -1.44
C LEU A 44 -4.90 12.84 -2.03
N ASP A 45 -3.88 13.39 -2.66
CA ASP A 45 -4.00 14.47 -3.64
C ASP A 45 -4.88 14.05 -4.83
N ALA A 46 -5.40 15.05 -5.57
CA ALA A 46 -6.37 14.84 -6.63
C ALA A 46 -5.88 13.89 -7.73
N GLU A 47 -4.58 13.93 -8.06
CA GLU A 47 -3.97 13.05 -9.05
C GLU A 47 -3.91 11.61 -8.55
N SER A 48 -3.41 11.40 -7.33
CA SER A 48 -3.34 10.07 -6.71
C SER A 48 -4.72 9.45 -6.51
N LYS A 49 -5.74 10.27 -6.25
CA LYS A 49 -7.13 9.82 -6.15
C LYS A 49 -7.68 9.36 -7.51
N ALA A 50 -7.43 10.11 -8.58
CA ALA A 50 -7.83 9.70 -9.93
C ALA A 50 -7.13 8.40 -10.37
N GLN A 51 -5.85 8.21 -10.01
CA GLN A 51 -5.12 6.96 -10.27
C GLN A 51 -5.73 5.77 -9.50
N LEU A 52 -6.20 5.99 -8.27
CA LEU A 52 -6.88 4.98 -7.48
C LEU A 52 -8.22 4.58 -8.11
N GLU A 53 -9.02 5.56 -8.57
CA GLU A 53 -10.30 5.31 -9.23
C GLU A 53 -10.17 4.58 -10.58
N LYS A 54 -9.08 4.84 -11.31
CA LYS A 54 -8.73 4.13 -12.55
C LYS A 54 -8.11 2.75 -12.34
N GLY A 55 -7.74 2.40 -11.11
CA GLY A 55 -7.04 1.16 -10.78
C GLY A 55 -5.55 1.15 -11.14
N GLU A 56 -4.99 2.31 -11.52
CA GLU A 56 -3.55 2.50 -11.81
C GLU A 56 -2.71 2.44 -10.51
N ARG A 57 -3.33 2.82 -9.40
CA ARG A 57 -2.78 2.78 -8.06
C ARG A 57 -3.61 1.86 -7.19
N ARG A 58 -2.97 0.88 -6.54
CA ARG A 58 -3.66 -0.07 -5.65
C ARG A 58 -3.01 -0.14 -4.29
N TYR A 59 -3.81 -0.14 -3.24
CA TYR A 59 -3.35 -0.33 -1.87
C TYR A 59 -3.68 -1.74 -1.44
N VAL A 60 -2.67 -2.47 -0.98
CA VAL A 60 -2.79 -3.87 -0.59
C VAL A 60 -2.14 -4.09 0.76
N CYS A 61 -2.74 -4.98 1.54
CA CYS A 61 -2.17 -5.45 2.79
C CYS A 61 -1.24 -6.62 2.48
N VAL A 62 0.03 -6.47 2.85
CA VAL A 62 1.03 -7.50 2.67
C VAL A 62 1.53 -7.95 4.03
N ARG A 63 1.68 -9.26 4.21
CA ARG A 63 2.23 -9.82 5.44
C ARG A 63 3.69 -9.40 5.57
N ALA A 64 3.99 -8.61 6.59
CA ALA A 64 5.36 -8.27 6.96
C ALA A 64 6.03 -9.51 7.55
N ILE A 65 7.03 -10.00 6.84
CA ILE A 65 7.99 -10.98 7.36
C ILE A 65 9.11 -10.22 8.07
N ALA A 66 9.71 -10.84 9.10
CA ALA A 66 10.95 -10.32 9.67
C ALA A 66 11.97 -10.13 8.52
N PRO A 67 12.85 -9.11 8.57
CA PRO A 67 13.83 -8.91 7.51
C PRO A 67 14.56 -10.23 7.28
N GLN A 68 14.49 -10.74 6.05
CA GLN A 68 15.44 -11.74 5.59
C GLN A 68 16.80 -11.09 5.81
N LYS A 69 17.61 -11.61 6.74
CA LYS A 69 19.02 -11.23 6.81
C LYS A 69 19.56 -11.43 5.39
N ALA A 70 19.93 -10.34 4.73
CA ALA A 70 20.77 -10.42 3.55
C ALA A 70 22.06 -11.11 4.03
N ASN A 71 22.27 -12.34 3.57
CA ASN A 71 23.56 -13.00 3.66
C ASN A 71 24.51 -12.33 2.67
#